data_AF-A0A6N2WZQ7-F1
#
_entry.id   AF-A0A6N2WZQ7-F1
#
_cell.length_a   1.000
_cell.length_b   1.000
_cell.length_c   1.000
_cell.angle_alpha   90.00
_cell.angle_beta   90.00
_cell.angle_gamma   90.00
#
_symmetry.space_group_name_H-M   'P 1'
#
loop_
_entity.id
_entity.type
_entity.pdbx_description
1 polymer ?
#
loop_
_entity_poly.entity_id
_entity_poly.type
_entity_poly.pdbx_seq_one_letter_code
_entity_poly.pdbx_strand_id
1 'polypeptide(L)'
;MTKYILNRLIDGKPLTSIEDTEDVWSDITDLSGYRGEIVNYQCKRMSSLFKYVYSDGTVKYHDVDRYCGINMNNPHDSYHSSLINRVMEEKFPITMPYFPASKPFKVYCEDFLVDPENGDYDTVGIFYTITPEDCTVELNRFFKEENDEFVEITKAEYDMRKHCHGCFGAANNDCLRCEEELQYESE
;
A
#
# COMPACT_ATOMS: atom_id res chain seq x y z
N MET A 1 -10.34 -10.55 29.23
CA MET A 1 -10.92 -9.19 29.07
C MET A 1 -9.86 -8.10 29.26
N THR A 2 -9.21 -7.99 30.42
CA THR A 2 -8.33 -6.85 30.77
C THR A 2 -7.13 -6.67 29.84
N LYS A 3 -6.43 -7.75 29.47
CA LYS A 3 -5.27 -7.68 28.56
C LYS A 3 -5.64 -7.10 27.18
N TYR A 4 -6.81 -7.45 26.65
CA TYR A 4 -7.27 -6.98 25.34
C TYR A 4 -7.51 -5.47 25.35
N ILE A 5 -8.20 -4.97 26.39
CA ILE A 5 -8.47 -3.53 26.56
C ILE A 5 -7.15 -2.76 26.70
N LEU A 6 -6.22 -3.26 27.53
CA LEU A 6 -4.92 -2.61 27.73
C LEU A 6 -4.11 -2.54 26.44
N ASN A 7 -4.03 -3.63 25.68
CA ASN A 7 -3.31 -3.64 24.41
C ASN A 7 -3.87 -2.60 23.43
N ARG A 8 -5.21 -2.50 23.30
CA ARG A 8 -5.81 -1.48 22.44
C ARG A 8 -5.46 -0.06 22.86
N LEU A 9 -5.47 0.22 24.16
CA LEU A 9 -5.09 1.55 24.66
C LEU A 9 -3.61 1.86 24.42
N ILE A 10 -2.72 0.88 24.59
CA ILE A 10 -1.29 1.00 24.27
C ILE A 10 -1.10 1.33 22.78
N ASP A 11 -1.86 0.66 21.91
CA ASP A 11 -1.80 0.84 20.46
C ASP A 11 -2.62 2.06 19.97
N GLY A 12 -3.16 2.89 20.87
CA GLY A 12 -3.97 4.06 20.49
C GLY A 12 -5.31 3.73 19.82
N LYS A 13 -5.82 2.51 19.96
CA LYS A 13 -7.04 2.01 19.32
C LYS A 13 -8.29 2.24 20.16
N PRO A 14 -9.44 2.56 19.54
CA PRO A 14 -10.69 2.82 20.24
C PRO A 14 -11.26 1.54 20.89
N LEU A 15 -11.94 1.69 22.02
CA LEU A 15 -12.59 0.58 22.75
C LEU A 15 -13.99 0.23 22.23
N THR A 16 -14.62 1.11 21.48
CA THR A 16 -15.90 0.91 20.79
C THR A 16 -15.77 1.34 19.34
N SER A 17 -16.74 0.97 18.49
CA SER A 17 -16.77 1.44 17.11
C SER A 17 -16.76 2.96 17.03
N ILE A 18 -16.18 3.47 15.95
CA ILE A 18 -16.21 4.88 15.57
C ILE A 18 -17.36 5.04 14.58
N GLU A 19 -18.30 5.90 14.92
CA GLU A 19 -19.40 6.31 14.05
C GLU A 19 -18.97 7.54 13.24
N ASP A 20 -19.53 7.75 12.06
CA ASP A 20 -19.32 8.98 11.29
C ASP A 20 -20.25 10.10 11.80
N THR A 21 -19.88 10.71 12.92
CA THR A 21 -20.60 11.85 13.51
C THR A 21 -19.68 13.06 13.64
N GLU A 22 -20.22 14.27 13.51
CA GLU A 22 -19.44 15.52 13.49
C GLU A 22 -18.55 15.70 14.74
N ASP A 23 -19.01 15.25 15.90
CA ASP A 23 -18.29 15.36 17.17
C ASP A 23 -17.01 14.51 17.23
N VAL A 24 -16.91 13.45 16.42
CA VAL A 24 -15.75 12.53 16.35
C VAL A 24 -14.57 13.15 15.61
N TRP A 25 -14.83 14.12 14.73
CA TRP A 25 -13.85 14.64 13.78
C TRP A 25 -13.29 16.00 14.19
N SER A 26 -12.00 16.20 13.98
CA SER A 26 -11.34 17.50 14.03
C SER A 26 -11.00 17.93 12.61
N ASP A 27 -11.44 19.12 12.20
CA ASP A 27 -11.04 19.71 10.93
C ASP A 27 -9.54 20.04 10.97
N ILE A 28 -8.81 19.54 9.98
CA ILE A 28 -7.36 19.74 9.86
C ILE A 28 -6.97 20.24 8.47
N THR A 29 -7.93 20.84 7.75
CA THR A 29 -7.74 21.31 6.36
C THR A 29 -6.63 22.35 6.26
N ASP A 30 -6.43 23.16 7.31
CA ASP A 30 -5.35 24.15 7.38
C ASP A 30 -3.96 23.54 7.60
N LEU A 31 -3.88 22.28 8.05
CA LEU A 31 -2.63 21.60 8.41
C LEU A 31 -2.18 20.58 7.34
N SER A 32 -3.12 20.08 6.56
CA SER A 32 -2.85 19.06 5.54
C SER A 32 -3.97 19.10 4.51
N GLY A 33 -3.62 18.98 3.23
CA GLY A 33 -4.58 18.94 2.13
C GLY A 33 -3.88 18.94 0.79
N TYR A 34 -4.62 18.55 -0.26
CA TYR A 34 -4.33 18.59 -1.71
C TYR A 34 -4.08 17.24 -2.40
N ARG A 35 -4.77 16.16 -1.97
CA ARG A 35 -5.02 14.98 -2.85
C ARG A 35 -6.36 15.08 -3.62
N GLY A 36 -6.84 16.31 -3.86
CA GLY A 36 -8.09 16.62 -4.57
C GLY A 36 -9.34 16.73 -3.70
N GLU A 37 -9.23 16.45 -2.40
CA GLU A 37 -10.27 16.75 -1.40
C GLU A 37 -10.47 18.25 -1.21
N ILE A 38 -11.67 18.62 -0.76
CA ILE A 38 -12.00 20.00 -0.35
C ILE A 38 -11.85 20.20 1.16
N VAL A 39 -12.02 19.14 1.95
CA VAL A 39 -11.94 19.17 3.41
C VAL A 39 -11.40 17.82 3.89
N ASN A 40 -10.52 17.84 4.88
CA ASN A 40 -10.09 16.63 5.57
C ASN A 40 -10.17 16.79 7.09
N TYR A 41 -10.35 15.64 7.73
CA TYR A 41 -10.55 15.55 9.16
C TYR A 41 -9.69 14.42 9.74
N GLN A 42 -9.22 14.63 10.97
CA GLN A 42 -8.59 13.58 11.77
C GLN A 42 -9.55 13.14 12.88
N CYS A 43 -9.63 11.84 13.12
CA CYS A 43 -10.45 11.30 14.19
C CYS A 43 -9.86 11.63 15.55
N LYS A 44 -10.66 12.22 16.46
CA LYS A 44 -10.26 12.55 17.84
C LYS A 44 -9.98 11.31 18.70
N ARG A 45 -10.58 10.17 18.33
CA ARG A 45 -10.51 8.91 19.08
C ARG A 45 -9.38 7.99 18.61
N MET A 46 -8.83 8.25 17.42
CA MET A 46 -7.80 7.45 16.78
C MET A 46 -7.05 8.30 15.76
N SER A 47 -5.85 8.77 16.11
CA SER A 47 -5.10 9.74 15.29
C SER A 47 -4.69 9.21 13.92
N SER A 48 -4.63 7.89 13.73
CA SER A 48 -4.30 7.30 12.43
C SER A 48 -5.47 7.30 11.44
N LEU A 49 -6.71 7.52 11.91
CA LEU A 49 -7.91 7.54 11.07
C LEU A 49 -8.23 8.96 10.56
N PHE A 50 -8.28 9.08 9.25
CA PHE A 50 -8.60 10.30 8.53
C PHE A 50 -9.87 10.13 7.69
N LYS A 51 -10.60 11.22 7.53
CA LYS A 51 -11.78 11.35 6.67
C LYS A 51 -11.51 12.45 5.65
N TYR A 52 -11.78 12.17 4.39
CA TYR A 52 -11.61 13.11 3.28
C TYR A 52 -12.94 13.29 2.58
N VAL A 53 -13.31 14.55 2.34
CA VAL A 53 -14.51 14.94 1.63
C VAL A 53 -14.09 15.60 0.33
N TYR A 54 -14.58 15.06 -0.79
CA TYR A 54 -14.27 15.54 -2.13
C TYR A 54 -15.33 16.51 -2.64
N SER A 55 -15.00 17.27 -3.69
CA SER A 55 -15.87 18.29 -4.28
C SER A 55 -17.18 17.73 -4.86
N ASP A 56 -17.19 16.46 -5.24
CA ASP A 56 -18.36 15.71 -5.72
C ASP A 56 -19.24 15.17 -4.58
N GLY A 57 -18.85 15.40 -3.32
CA GLY A 57 -19.52 14.88 -2.14
C GLY A 57 -19.09 13.47 -1.73
N THR A 58 -18.16 12.84 -2.46
CA THR A 58 -17.61 11.54 -2.08
C THR A 58 -16.86 11.67 -0.76
N VAL A 59 -17.03 10.66 0.12
CA VAL A 59 -16.32 10.56 1.39
C VAL A 59 -15.45 9.31 1.39
N LYS A 60 -14.17 9.47 1.70
CA LYS A 60 -13.24 8.34 1.89
C LYS A 60 -12.62 8.38 3.27
N TYR A 61 -12.30 7.19 3.78
CA TYR A 61 -11.67 7.00 5.08
C TYR A 61 -10.35 6.26 4.90
N HIS A 62 -9.32 6.75 5.58
CA HIS A 62 -7.97 6.19 5.51
C HIS A 62 -7.45 5.99 6.92
N ASP A 63 -7.04 4.78 7.26
CA ASP A 63 -6.30 4.49 8.49
C ASP A 63 -4.86 4.17 8.11
N VAL A 64 -3.95 5.10 8.39
CA VAL A 64 -2.54 5.01 7.95
C VAL A 64 -1.78 3.86 8.61
N ASP A 65 -2.29 3.36 9.75
CA ASP A 65 -1.70 2.24 10.50
C ASP A 65 -2.34 0.89 10.14
N ARG A 66 -3.35 0.88 9.25
CA ARG A 66 -4.11 -0.32 8.91
C ARG A 66 -3.32 -1.34 8.09
N TYR A 67 -2.47 -0.85 7.20
CA TYR A 67 -1.68 -1.66 6.28
C TYR A 67 -0.19 -1.41 6.52
N CYS A 68 0.56 -2.49 6.57
CA CYS A 68 1.98 -2.46 6.83
C CYS A 68 2.70 -3.31 5.78
N GLY A 69 3.61 -2.68 5.03
CA GLY A 69 4.46 -3.35 4.05
C GLY A 69 5.55 -4.16 4.74
N ILE A 70 5.81 -5.35 4.22
CA ILE A 70 6.90 -6.24 4.63
C ILE A 70 7.71 -6.55 3.37
N ASN A 71 8.99 -6.17 3.38
CA ASN A 71 9.87 -6.52 2.28
C ASN A 71 10.21 -8.01 2.36
N MET A 72 9.94 -8.77 1.30
CA MET A 72 10.20 -10.21 1.25
C MET A 72 11.70 -10.53 1.38
N ASN A 73 12.58 -9.62 0.94
CA ASN A 73 14.04 -9.77 1.08
C ASN A 73 14.54 -9.38 2.47
N ASN A 74 13.76 -8.58 3.21
CA ASN A 74 14.05 -8.22 4.60
C ASN A 74 12.77 -8.26 5.45
N PRO A 75 12.31 -9.46 5.83
CA PRO A 75 10.99 -9.65 6.46
C PRO A 75 10.92 -9.16 7.91
N HIS A 76 12.02 -8.66 8.47
CA HIS A 76 12.09 -8.12 9.82
C HIS A 76 11.78 -6.63 9.86
N ASP A 77 11.87 -5.93 8.73
CA ASP A 77 11.58 -4.51 8.63
C ASP A 77 10.21 -4.29 7.99
N SER A 78 9.47 -3.36 8.58
CA SER A 78 8.11 -3.05 8.19
C SER A 78 7.97 -1.56 7.90
N TYR A 79 7.21 -1.20 6.87
CA TYR A 79 7.13 0.19 6.38
C TYR A 79 5.70 0.58 5.97
N HIS A 80 5.47 1.88 5.80
CA HIS A 80 4.22 2.42 5.29
C HIS A 80 4.45 2.96 3.88
N SER A 81 3.49 2.70 2.98
CA SER A 81 3.57 3.15 1.58
C SER A 81 2.19 3.57 1.08
N SER A 82 2.15 4.71 0.39
CA SER A 82 0.93 5.20 -0.27
C SER A 82 0.45 4.23 -1.36
N LEU A 83 1.36 3.57 -2.08
CA LEU A 83 1.05 2.54 -3.07
C LEU A 83 0.33 1.36 -2.43
N ILE A 84 0.87 0.87 -1.29
CA ILE A 84 0.23 -0.22 -0.52
C ILE A 84 -1.16 0.20 -0.06
N ASN A 85 -1.30 1.41 0.50
CA ASN A 85 -2.60 1.92 0.94
C ASN A 85 -3.61 1.94 -0.22
N ARG A 86 -3.22 2.47 -1.39
CA ARG A 86 -4.07 2.51 -2.59
C ARG A 86 -4.58 1.11 -2.97
N VAL A 87 -3.67 0.14 -3.11
CA VAL A 87 -4.02 -1.23 -3.49
C VAL A 87 -4.90 -1.92 -2.45
N MET A 88 -4.60 -1.71 -1.16
CA MET A 88 -5.32 -2.37 -0.08
C MET A 88 -6.67 -1.75 0.19
N GLU A 89 -6.85 -0.44 0.00
CA GLU A 89 -8.14 0.23 0.16
C GLU A 89 -9.14 -0.15 -0.92
N GLU A 90 -8.67 -0.40 -2.15
CA GLU A 90 -9.50 -0.96 -3.21
C GLU A 90 -10.03 -2.34 -2.83
N LYS A 91 -9.21 -3.17 -2.17
CA LYS A 91 -9.57 -4.55 -1.82
C LYS A 91 -10.33 -4.67 -0.49
N PHE A 92 -9.97 -3.85 0.49
CA PHE A 92 -10.47 -3.89 1.87
C PHE A 92 -10.86 -2.49 2.33
N PRO A 93 -11.86 -1.84 1.70
CA PRO A 93 -12.25 -0.48 2.06
C PRO A 93 -12.67 -0.38 3.54
N ILE A 94 -12.49 0.81 4.13
CA ILE A 94 -13.06 1.12 5.44
C ILE A 94 -14.55 1.37 5.26
N THR A 95 -15.36 0.72 6.08
CA THR A 95 -16.79 1.00 6.20
C THR A 95 -17.09 1.50 7.61
N MET A 96 -18.09 2.39 7.70
CA MET A 96 -18.60 2.86 8.98
C MET A 96 -19.83 2.04 9.41
N PRO A 97 -19.98 1.75 10.70
CA PRO A 97 -19.07 2.13 11.79
C PRO A 97 -17.76 1.35 11.79
N TYR A 98 -16.66 2.05 12.09
CA TYR A 98 -15.32 1.49 11.98
C TYR A 98 -14.79 1.01 13.33
N PHE A 99 -14.36 -0.25 13.40
CA PHE A 99 -13.68 -0.81 14.56
C PHE A 99 -12.37 -1.47 14.12
N PRO A 100 -11.21 -0.81 14.32
CA PRO A 100 -9.94 -1.30 13.78
C PRO A 100 -9.54 -2.60 14.47
N ALA A 101 -9.01 -3.54 13.66
CA ALA A 101 -8.45 -4.78 14.16
C ALA A 101 -7.24 -4.52 15.06
N SER A 102 -6.89 -5.48 15.92
CA SER A 102 -5.77 -5.32 16.84
C SER A 102 -4.41 -5.42 16.13
N LYS A 103 -4.33 -6.19 15.04
CA LYS A 103 -3.15 -6.29 14.18
C LYS A 103 -3.41 -5.53 12.86
N PRO A 104 -2.36 -4.96 12.23
CA PRO A 104 -2.48 -4.46 10.86
C PRO A 104 -2.55 -5.64 9.87
N PHE A 105 -2.94 -5.35 8.64
CA PHE A 105 -2.66 -6.22 7.50
C PHE A 105 -1.15 -6.19 7.22
N LYS A 106 -0.54 -7.35 7.00
CA LYS A 106 0.86 -7.45 6.59
C LYS A 106 0.92 -7.73 5.10
N VAL A 107 1.37 -6.76 4.32
CA VAL A 107 1.41 -6.83 2.85
C VAL A 107 2.84 -7.16 2.43
N TYR A 108 3.02 -8.29 1.77
CA TYR A 108 4.34 -8.77 1.36
C TYR A 108 4.67 -8.29 -0.03
N CYS A 109 5.76 -7.54 -0.12
CA CYS A 109 6.20 -6.85 -1.31
C CYS A 109 7.65 -7.20 -1.63
N GLU A 110 8.02 -7.06 -2.89
CA GLU A 110 9.41 -7.03 -3.35
C GLU A 110 9.62 -5.77 -4.17
N ASP A 111 10.68 -5.04 -3.89
CA ASP A 111 11.12 -3.86 -4.62
C ASP A 111 12.55 -4.04 -5.13
N PHE A 112 12.84 -3.49 -6.31
CA PHE A 112 14.17 -3.51 -6.91
C PHE A 112 14.32 -2.37 -7.91
N LEU A 113 15.57 -2.10 -8.32
CA LEU A 113 15.94 -0.98 -9.17
C LEU A 113 16.36 -1.50 -10.55
N VAL A 114 15.58 -1.22 -11.58
CA VAL A 114 15.89 -1.68 -12.94
C VAL A 114 16.94 -0.77 -13.60
N ASP A 115 16.76 0.54 -13.51
CA ASP A 115 17.68 1.55 -14.07
C ASP A 115 18.55 2.20 -12.97
N PRO A 116 19.86 1.89 -12.90
CA PRO A 116 20.76 2.51 -11.92
C PRO A 116 20.79 4.05 -11.95
N GLU A 117 20.39 4.70 -13.05
CA GLU A 117 20.33 6.16 -13.16
C GLU A 117 19.19 6.78 -12.33
N ASN A 118 18.12 6.03 -12.01
CA ASN A 118 17.01 6.51 -11.18
C ASN A 118 17.43 6.69 -9.70
N GLY A 119 18.44 5.97 -9.24
CA GLY A 119 19.03 6.15 -7.90
C GLY A 119 18.25 5.55 -6.73
N ASP A 120 16.94 5.29 -6.86
CA ASP A 120 16.08 4.58 -5.91
C ASP A 120 15.25 3.47 -6.57
N TYR A 121 14.50 2.69 -5.79
CA TYR A 121 13.77 1.52 -6.31
C TYR A 121 12.60 1.93 -7.22
N ASP A 122 12.68 1.57 -8.50
CA ASP A 122 11.72 1.96 -9.55
C ASP A 122 10.65 0.90 -9.86
N THR A 123 10.73 -0.29 -9.25
CA THR A 123 9.82 -1.42 -9.55
C THR A 123 9.38 -2.11 -8.26
N VAL A 124 8.07 -2.32 -8.12
CA VAL A 124 7.45 -2.90 -6.90
C VAL A 124 6.45 -4.00 -7.28
N GLY A 125 6.63 -5.19 -6.71
CA GLY A 125 5.66 -6.28 -6.75
C GLY A 125 4.94 -6.42 -5.41
N ILE A 126 3.61 -6.43 -5.42
CA ILE A 126 2.75 -6.68 -4.26
C ILE A 126 2.10 -8.05 -4.42
N PHE A 127 2.59 -9.04 -3.66
CA PHE A 127 2.28 -10.44 -3.91
C PHE A 127 1.04 -10.90 -3.15
N TYR A 128 1.06 -10.76 -1.83
CA TYR A 128 -0.03 -11.23 -0.97
C TYR A 128 -0.09 -10.42 0.32
N THR A 129 -1.21 -10.57 1.04
CA THR A 129 -1.39 -9.98 2.35
C THR A 129 -1.82 -11.03 3.36
N ILE A 130 -1.34 -10.91 4.59
CA ILE A 130 -1.86 -11.64 5.75
C ILE A 130 -2.82 -10.68 6.47
N THR A 131 -4.10 -11.05 6.52
CA THR A 131 -5.13 -10.27 7.20
C THR A 131 -4.93 -10.26 8.71
N PRO A 132 -5.59 -9.36 9.45
CA PRO A 132 -5.55 -9.38 10.92
C PRO A 132 -6.09 -10.68 11.55
N GLU A 133 -6.83 -11.48 10.78
CA GLU A 133 -7.36 -12.80 11.15
C GLU A 133 -6.38 -13.94 10.80
N ASP A 134 -5.17 -13.60 10.39
CA ASP A 134 -4.11 -14.53 9.99
C ASP A 134 -4.46 -15.36 8.72
N CYS A 135 -5.34 -14.83 7.86
CA CYS A 135 -5.67 -15.41 6.55
C CYS A 135 -4.76 -14.84 5.45
N THR A 136 -4.29 -15.68 4.52
CA THR A 136 -3.50 -15.23 3.36
C THR A 136 -4.42 -14.92 2.18
N VAL A 137 -4.24 -13.77 1.56
CA VAL A 137 -4.97 -13.33 0.35
C VAL A 137 -3.98 -12.90 -0.72
N GLU A 138 -4.06 -13.51 -1.89
CA GLU A 138 -3.23 -13.15 -3.05
C GLU A 138 -3.69 -11.81 -3.65
N LEU A 139 -2.72 -11.00 -4.06
CA LEU A 139 -2.91 -9.70 -4.70
C LEU A 139 -2.31 -9.70 -6.10
N ASN A 140 -1.03 -10.10 -6.24
CA ASN A 140 -0.29 -10.19 -7.50
C ASN A 140 -0.44 -8.95 -8.39
N ARG A 141 -0.15 -7.78 -7.83
CA ARG A 141 -0.13 -6.50 -8.57
C ARG A 141 1.29 -5.98 -8.66
N PHE A 142 1.66 -5.47 -9.82
CA PHE A 142 3.04 -5.10 -10.14
C PHE A 142 3.06 -3.68 -10.65
N PHE A 143 4.09 -2.92 -10.28
CA PHE A 143 4.17 -1.50 -10.58
C PHE A 143 5.58 -1.14 -11.01
N LYS A 144 5.66 -0.15 -11.89
CA LYS A 144 6.87 0.59 -12.21
C LYS A 144 6.68 2.06 -11.93
N GLU A 145 7.77 2.75 -11.63
CA GLU A 145 7.78 4.19 -11.53
C GLU A 145 7.92 4.83 -12.92
N GLU A 146 7.01 5.76 -13.23
CA GLU A 146 7.04 6.61 -14.41
C GLU A 146 6.60 8.02 -14.00
N ASN A 147 7.44 9.03 -14.21
CA ASN A 147 7.18 10.43 -13.84
C ASN A 147 6.83 10.61 -12.35
N ASP A 148 7.62 10.03 -11.45
CA ASP A 148 7.42 10.06 -9.99
C ASP A 148 6.10 9.39 -9.51
N GLU A 149 5.46 8.59 -10.35
CA GLU A 149 4.25 7.84 -10.01
C GLU A 149 4.36 6.34 -10.32
N PHE A 150 3.82 5.51 -9.43
CA PHE A 150 3.73 4.07 -9.66
C PHE A 150 2.54 3.70 -10.55
N VAL A 151 2.85 3.26 -11.76
CA VAL A 151 1.91 2.78 -12.78
C VAL A 151 1.89 1.25 -12.77
N GLU A 152 0.69 0.67 -12.85
CA GLU A 152 0.50 -0.78 -12.84
C GLU A 152 0.97 -1.43 -14.15
N ILE A 153 1.70 -2.53 -14.04
CA ILE A 153 2.25 -3.31 -15.16
C ILE A 153 1.80 -4.77 -15.09
N THR A 154 1.96 -5.46 -16.22
CA THR A 154 1.69 -6.89 -16.26
C THR A 154 2.75 -7.68 -15.49
N LYS A 155 2.38 -8.87 -15.00
CA LYS A 155 3.34 -9.80 -14.41
C LYS A 155 4.51 -10.12 -15.36
N ALA A 156 4.21 -10.27 -16.66
CA ALA A 156 5.23 -10.55 -17.66
C ALA A 156 6.27 -9.42 -17.75
N GLU A 157 5.84 -8.15 -17.75
CA GLU A 157 6.75 -7.01 -17.73
C GLU A 157 7.56 -6.95 -16.41
N TYR A 158 6.93 -7.25 -15.28
CA TYR A 158 7.62 -7.33 -13.99
C TYR A 158 8.71 -8.42 -13.96
N ASP A 159 8.38 -9.62 -14.44
CA ASP A 159 9.33 -10.74 -14.51
C ASP A 159 10.47 -10.42 -15.47
N MET A 160 10.19 -9.77 -16.61
CA MET A 160 11.21 -9.25 -17.53
C MET A 160 12.11 -8.20 -16.87
N ARG A 161 11.53 -7.23 -16.16
CA ARG A 161 12.28 -6.21 -15.41
C ARG A 161 13.21 -6.83 -14.36
N LYS A 162 12.71 -7.84 -13.64
CA LYS A 162 13.49 -8.60 -12.65
C LYS A 162 14.63 -9.38 -13.30
N HIS A 163 14.36 -10.02 -14.43
CA HIS A 163 15.36 -10.77 -15.17
C HIS A 163 16.44 -9.83 -15.75
N CYS A 164 16.03 -8.74 -16.38
CA CYS A 164 16.89 -7.78 -17.08
C CYS A 164 17.49 -6.69 -16.19
N HIS A 165 17.44 -6.85 -14.87
CA HIS A 165 17.97 -5.89 -13.91
C HIS A 165 19.44 -5.53 -14.26
N GLY A 166 19.70 -4.26 -14.60
CA GLY A 166 21.00 -3.76 -15.06
C GLY A 166 21.28 -3.82 -16.57
N CYS A 167 20.32 -4.25 -17.41
CA CYS A 167 20.42 -4.25 -18.87
C CYS A 167 19.47 -3.24 -19.56
N PHE A 168 18.47 -2.72 -18.85
CA PHE A 168 17.60 -1.65 -19.34
C PHE A 168 18.39 -0.33 -19.32
N GLY A 169 18.68 0.22 -20.51
CA GLY A 169 19.60 1.36 -20.70
C GLY A 169 20.47 1.25 -21.97
N ALA A 170 20.52 0.07 -22.59
CA ALA A 170 21.02 -0.06 -23.96
C ALA A 170 19.97 0.48 -24.95
N ALA A 171 20.41 1.17 -26.01
CA ALA A 171 19.57 1.83 -27.00
C ALA A 171 18.58 0.92 -27.77
N ASN A 172 18.64 -0.39 -27.51
CA ASN A 172 17.79 -1.42 -28.06
C ASN A 172 17.29 -2.23 -26.86
N ASN A 173 15.98 -2.41 -26.71
CA ASN A 173 15.34 -3.25 -25.67
C ASN A 173 15.66 -4.77 -25.83
N ASP A 174 16.77 -5.11 -26.48
CA ASP A 174 17.22 -6.47 -26.75
C ASP A 174 18.10 -6.93 -25.57
N CYS A 175 17.45 -7.43 -24.51
CA CYS A 175 18.18 -8.19 -23.52
C CYS A 175 18.56 -9.54 -24.16
N LEU A 176 19.83 -9.70 -24.54
CA LEU A 176 20.38 -10.97 -25.08
C LEU A 176 20.05 -12.20 -24.20
N ARG A 177 19.84 -11.99 -22.90
CA ARG A 177 19.42 -13.04 -21.95
C ARG A 177 17.96 -13.51 -22.14
N CYS A 178 17.08 -12.66 -22.67
CA CYS A 178 15.67 -13.01 -22.95
C CYS A 178 15.47 -13.73 -24.29
N GLU A 179 16.40 -13.59 -25.24
CA GLU A 179 16.34 -14.31 -26.52
C GLU A 179 16.56 -15.82 -26.36
N GLU A 180 17.31 -16.25 -25.34
CA GLU A 180 17.59 -17.67 -25.07
C GLU A 180 16.38 -18.42 -24.49
N GLU A 181 15.51 -17.79 -23.68
CA GLU A 181 14.35 -18.48 -23.07
C GLU A 181 13.17 -18.68 -24.04
N LEU A 182 12.98 -17.80 -25.04
CA LEU A 182 11.98 -18.01 -26.10
C LEU A 182 12.29 -19.24 -26.97
N GLN A 183 13.55 -19.69 -27.01
CA GLN A 183 13.93 -20.94 -27.67
C GLN A 183 13.59 -22.19 -26.86
N TYR A 184 13.42 -22.11 -25.53
CA TYR A 184 13.13 -23.27 -24.69
C TYR A 184 11.64 -23.47 -24.38
N GLU A 185 10.79 -22.44 -24.49
CA GLU A 185 9.33 -22.59 -24.36
C GLU A 185 8.64 -23.07 -25.65
N SER A 186 9.40 -23.26 -26.74
CA SER A 186 8.89 -23.69 -28.05
C SER A 186 9.19 -25.16 -28.42
N GLU A 187 9.73 -25.96 -27.48
CA GLU A 187 9.94 -27.41 -27.62
C GLU A 187 8.95 -28.28 -26.83
#